data_AF-A0A4R2T847-F1
#
_entry.id   AF-A0A4R2T847-F1
#
_cell.length_a   1.000
_cell.length_b   1.000
_cell.length_c   1.000
_cell.angle_alpha   90.00
_cell.angle_beta   90.00
_cell.angle_gamma   90.00
#
_symmetry.space_group_name_H-M   'P 1'
#
loop_
_entity.id
_entity.type
_entity.pdbx_description
1 polymer ?
#
loop_
_entity_poly.entity_id
_entity_poly.type
_entity_poly.pdbx_seq_one_letter_code
_entity_poly.pdbx_strand_id
1 'polypeptide(L)'
;MYAVAPNLKEKFPTKVTSGLLEDNIEYCQNLIQTIKGEPGLTDIPTIKEKLNYLEETVKDDIEQLELSKDEDAKIGHKTADSSFF
;
A
#
# COMPACT_ATOMS: atom_id res chain seq x y z
N MET A 1 8.08 -19.19 -22.58
CA MET A 1 7.52 -18.42 -23.72
C MET A 1 6.62 -17.35 -23.12
N TYR A 2 7.09 -16.11 -23.01
CA TYR A 2 6.41 -14.99 -22.36
C TYR A 2 5.32 -14.44 -23.30
N ALA A 3 4.32 -15.27 -23.61
CA ALA A 3 3.19 -14.94 -24.49
C ALA A 3 2.01 -14.37 -23.69
N VAL A 4 2.30 -13.55 -22.68
CA VAL A 4 1.25 -12.79 -21.98
C VAL A 4 1.06 -11.51 -22.79
N ALA A 5 -0.13 -11.40 -23.37
CA ALA A 5 -0.52 -10.42 -24.38
C ALA A 5 0.21 -9.07 -24.22
N PRO A 6 0.91 -8.56 -25.26
CA PRO A 6 1.58 -7.25 -25.20
C PRO A 6 0.64 -6.12 -24.77
N ASN A 7 -0.65 -6.24 -25.10
CA ASN A 7 -1.70 -5.29 -24.72
C ASN A 7 -2.02 -5.26 -23.20
N LEU A 8 -1.66 -6.31 -22.43
CA LEU A 8 -1.85 -6.30 -20.98
C LEU A 8 -0.81 -5.41 -20.29
N LYS A 9 0.41 -5.36 -20.83
CA LYS A 9 1.46 -4.46 -20.31
C LYS A 9 1.09 -2.99 -20.48
N GLU A 10 0.31 -2.64 -21.49
CA GLU A 10 -0.17 -1.27 -21.70
C GLU A 10 -1.26 -0.86 -20.70
N LYS A 11 -2.02 -1.82 -20.15
CA LYS A 11 -3.04 -1.56 -19.14
C LYS A 11 -2.48 -1.42 -17.73
N PHE A 12 -1.31 -2.00 -17.47
CA PHE A 12 -0.68 -1.90 -16.15
C PHE A 12 -0.11 -0.50 -15.92
N PRO A 13 -0.19 0.01 -14.68
CA PRO A 13 0.43 1.28 -14.35
C PRO A 13 1.94 1.25 -14.62
N THR A 14 2.50 2.40 -14.99
CA THR A 14 3.95 2.58 -15.16
C THR A 14 4.63 2.44 -13.81
N LYS A 15 5.73 1.69 -13.77
CA LYS A 15 6.50 1.53 -12.54
C LYS A 15 7.01 2.88 -12.04
N VAL A 16 6.84 3.12 -10.75
CA VAL A 16 7.32 4.34 -10.09
C VAL A 16 8.84 4.33 -10.06
N THR A 17 9.43 5.48 -10.37
CA THR A 17 10.89 5.71 -10.33
C THR A 17 11.31 6.70 -9.25
N SER A 18 10.36 7.36 -8.58
CA SER A 18 10.63 8.39 -7.57
C SER A 18 11.32 7.86 -6.32
N GLY A 19 11.25 6.55 -6.06
CA GLY A 19 11.82 5.93 -4.86
C GLY A 19 11.07 6.25 -3.56
N LEU A 20 9.96 7.00 -3.63
CA LEU A 20 9.12 7.33 -2.48
C LEU A 20 8.16 6.19 -2.15
N LEU A 21 7.99 5.90 -0.86
CA LEU A 21 7.09 4.84 -0.40
C LEU A 21 5.62 5.16 -0.76
N GLU A 22 5.21 6.43 -0.61
CA GLU A 22 3.87 6.91 -0.94
C GLU A 22 3.51 6.66 -2.41
N ASP A 23 4.43 6.98 -3.33
CA ASP A 23 4.24 6.70 -4.77
C ASP A 23 4.13 5.19 -5.04
N ASN A 24 4.91 4.35 -4.33
CA ASN A 24 4.82 2.90 -4.47
C ASN A 24 3.48 2.35 -3.96
N ILE A 25 2.96 2.91 -2.87
CA ILE A 25 1.63 2.58 -2.33
C ILE A 25 0.54 2.93 -3.36
N GLU A 26 0.58 4.13 -3.93
CA GLU A 26 -0.36 4.58 -4.96
C GLU A 26 -0.28 3.67 -6.21
N TYR A 27 0.92 3.30 -6.64
CA TYR A 27 1.12 2.35 -7.72
C TYR A 27 0.45 0.99 -7.44
N CYS A 28 0.67 0.44 -6.25
CA CYS A 28 0.08 -0.84 -5.84
C CYS A 28 -1.45 -0.77 -5.81
N GLN A 29 -2.03 0.33 -5.32
CA GLN A 29 -3.49 0.54 -5.34
C GLN A 29 -4.05 0.57 -6.76
N ASN A 30 -3.41 1.32 -7.67
CA ASN A 30 -3.80 1.38 -9.08
C ASN A 30 -3.68 0.01 -9.76
N LEU A 31 -2.63 -0.74 -9.43
CA LEU A 31 -2.43 -2.10 -9.95
C LEU A 31 -3.54 -3.05 -9.47
N ILE A 32 -3.91 -3.00 -8.19
CA ILE A 32 -5.00 -3.80 -7.63
C ILE A 32 -6.32 -3.47 -8.35
N GLN A 33 -6.64 -2.19 -8.55
CA GLN A 33 -7.86 -1.78 -9.26
C GLN A 33 -7.87 -2.28 -10.71
N THR A 34 -6.75 -2.16 -11.41
CA THR A 34 -6.61 -2.64 -12.79
C THR A 34 -6.86 -4.14 -12.88
N ILE A 35 -6.30 -4.92 -11.95
CA ILE A 35 -6.49 -6.39 -11.92
C ILE A 35 -7.93 -6.76 -11.55
N LYS A 36 -8.56 -6.06 -10.60
CA LYS A 36 -9.97 -6.29 -10.23
C LYS A 36 -10.94 -5.94 -11.35
N GLY A 37 -10.62 -4.95 -12.18
CA GLY A 37 -11.43 -4.52 -13.33
C GLY A 37 -11.29 -5.40 -14.57
N GLU A 38 -10.25 -6.23 -14.66
CA GLU A 38 -10.04 -7.16 -15.77
C GLU A 38 -10.76 -8.50 -15.51
N PRO A 39 -11.81 -8.81 -16.29
CA PRO A 39 -12.55 -10.06 -16.12
C PRO A 39 -11.66 -11.27 -16.48
N GLY A 40 -11.63 -12.27 -15.60
CA GLY A 40 -10.85 -13.50 -15.79
C GLY A 40 -9.48 -13.54 -15.08
N LEU A 41 -8.93 -12.40 -14.64
CA LEU A 41 -7.70 -12.41 -13.82
C LEU A 41 -8.00 -12.80 -12.37
N THR A 42 -9.10 -12.30 -11.82
CA THR A 42 -9.53 -12.58 -10.44
C THR A 42 -10.11 -13.99 -10.26
N ASP A 43 -10.54 -14.63 -11.34
CA ASP A 43 -10.97 -16.03 -11.36
C ASP A 43 -9.81 -17.02 -11.18
N ILE A 44 -8.58 -16.58 -11.46
CA ILE A 44 -7.39 -17.41 -11.28
C ILE A 44 -7.00 -17.40 -9.78
N PRO A 45 -7.05 -18.54 -9.08
CA PRO A 45 -6.84 -18.60 -7.62
C PRO A 45 -5.48 -18.06 -7.21
N THR A 46 -4.43 -18.34 -7.99
CA THR A 46 -3.07 -17.84 -7.74
C THR A 46 -2.96 -16.32 -7.86
N ILE A 47 -3.73 -15.71 -8.77
CA ILE A 47 -3.74 -14.24 -8.94
C ILE A 47 -4.52 -13.61 -7.78
N LYS A 48 -5.67 -14.19 -7.44
CA LYS A 48 -6.49 -13.75 -6.31
C LYS A 48 -5.71 -13.80 -4.99
N GLU A 49 -4.98 -14.88 -4.74
CA GLU A 49 -4.12 -15.00 -3.55
C GLU A 49 -3.05 -13.91 -3.51
N LYS A 50 -2.31 -13.72 -4.61
CA LYS A 50 -1.31 -12.64 -4.73
C LYS A 50 -1.91 -11.25 -4.56
N LEU A 51 -3.14 -11.04 -5.05
CA LEU A 51 -3.85 -9.77 -4.93
C LEU A 51 -4.22 -9.50 -3.47
N ASN A 52 -4.71 -10.51 -2.75
CA ASN A 52 -5.02 -10.38 -1.32
C ASN A 52 -3.77 -10.05 -0.50
N TYR A 53 -2.65 -10.73 -0.77
CA TYR A 53 -1.36 -10.43 -0.13
C TYR A 53 -0.91 -8.99 -0.37
N LEU A 54 -1.03 -8.52 -1.61
CA LEU A 54 -0.67 -7.15 -1.97
C LEU A 54 -1.55 -6.13 -1.25
N GLU A 55 -2.86 -6.39 -1.17
CA GLU A 55 -3.82 -5.52 -0.49
C GLU A 55 -3.55 -5.45 1.02
N GLU A 56 -3.23 -6.57 1.66
CA GLU A 56 -2.83 -6.62 3.07
C GLU A 56 -1.55 -5.81 3.31
N THR A 57 -0.52 -6.05 2.49
CA THR A 57 0.78 -5.36 2.61
C THR A 57 0.62 -3.84 2.47
N VAL A 58 -0.13 -3.39 1.47
CA VAL A 58 -0.39 -1.96 1.24
C VAL A 58 -1.15 -1.33 2.41
N LYS A 59 -2.09 -2.06 3.00
CA LYS A 59 -2.85 -1.58 4.16
C LYS A 59 -1.95 -1.43 5.39
N ASP A 60 -1.11 -2.42 5.65
CA ASP A 60 -0.13 -2.38 6.74
C ASP A 60 0.84 -1.20 6.58
N ASP A 61 1.39 -1.00 5.37
CA ASP A 61 2.29 0.12 5.09
C ASP A 61 1.62 1.49 5.33
N ILE A 62 0.35 1.63 4.94
CA ILE A 62 -0.45 2.85 5.20
C ILE A 62 -0.67 3.03 6.71
N GLU A 63 -1.07 1.98 7.43
CA GLU A 63 -1.27 2.07 8.89
C GLU A 63 0.03 2.45 9.61
N GLN A 64 1.17 1.88 9.20
CA GLN A 64 2.48 2.24 9.75
C GLN A 64 2.86 3.69 9.45
N LEU A 65 2.57 4.19 8.24
CA LEU A 65 2.78 5.58 7.86
C LEU A 65 1.94 6.54 8.73
N GLU A 66 0.66 6.23 8.96
CA GLU A 66 -0.22 7.03 9.80
C GLU A 66 0.24 7.00 11.28
N LEU A 67 0.58 5.83 11.82
CA LEU A 67 1.15 5.68 13.17
C LEU A 67 2.49 6.42 13.33
N SER A 68 3.32 6.44 12.29
CA SER A 68 4.58 7.19 12.31
C SER A 68 4.39 8.70 12.23
N LYS A 69 3.27 9.17 11.65
CA LYS A 69 2.90 10.60 11.58
C LYS A 69 2.21 11.09 12.86
N ASP A 70 1.62 10.19 13.65
CA ASP A 70 1.04 10.49 14.96
C ASP A 70 2.14 10.68 16.04
N GLU A 71 2.84 11.82 15.95
CA GLU A 71 3.81 12.29 16.96
C GLU A 71 3.13 12.87 18.23
N ASP A 72 1.80 13.01 18.26
CA ASP A 72 1.08 13.57 19.41
C ASP A 72 1.08 12.61 20.62
N ALA A 73 1.31 11.31 20.38
CA ALA A 73 1.45 10.29 21.43
C ALA A 73 2.72 10.45 22.31
N LYS A 74 3.67 11.32 21.95
CA LYS A 74 4.87 11.61 22.78
C LYS A 74 4.70 12.77 23.75
N ILE A 75 3.61 13.54 23.66
CA ILE A 75 3.32 14.57 24.67
C ILE A 75 2.65 13.86 25.86
N GLY A 76 3.42 13.03 26.55
CA GLY A 76 3.07 12.63 27.90
C GLY A 76 2.73 13.91 28.64
N HIS A 77 1.52 14.00 29.20
CA HIS A 77 1.16 15.03 30.16
C HIS A 77 2.29 15.03 31.20
N LYS A 78 3.23 15.97 31.04
CA LYS A 78 4.23 16.27 32.05
C LYS A 78 3.44 17.01 33.11
N THR A 79 2.67 16.26 33.90
CA THR A 79 1.98 16.73 35.08
C THR A 79 2.99 17.58 35.81
N ALA A 80 2.68 18.88 35.86
CA ALA A 80 3.56 19.90 36.35
C ALA A 80 4.19 19.43 37.66
N ASP A 81 5.49 19.64 37.78
CA ASP A 81 6.26 19.48 38.99
C ASP A 81 5.55 20.28 40.10
N SER A 82 4.63 19.63 40.83
CA SER A 82 4.10 20.20 42.06
C SER A 82 5.22 20.00 43.08
N SER A 83 6.17 20.93 43.07
CA SER A 83 7.21 21.00 44.07
C SER A 83 6.53 21.02 45.44
N PHE A 84 6.83 20.02 46.26
CA PHE A 84 6.43 19.97 47.67
C PHE A 84 7.34 20.94 48.43
N PHE A 85 6.82 22.13 48.77
CA PHE A 85 7.39 23.05 49.75
C PHE A 85 6.29 23.57 50.68
#